data_AF-A0AAV6YCR6-F1
#
_entry.id   AF-A0AAV6YCR6-F1
#
_cell.length_a   1.000
_cell.length_b   1.000
_cell.length_c   1.000
_cell.angle_alpha   90.00
_cell.angle_beta   90.00
_cell.angle_gamma   90.00
#
_symmetry.space_group_name_H-M   'P 1'
#
loop_
_entity.id
_entity.type
_entity.pdbx_description
1 polymer ?
#
loop_
_entity_poly.entity_id
_entity_poly.type
_entity_poly.pdbx_seq_one_letter_code
_entity_poly.pdbx_strand_id
1 'polypeptide(L)'
;MSSIYQDSNWGYLGMAINGIDGNPDTDYYHGSCFHTNTEMSPWWRVDLLESYRISYITITNRGDCCGDRISGAEILVGDSLTNNGNSNPR
;
A
#
# COMPACT_ATOMS: atom_id res chain seq x y z
N MET A 1 1.45 0.74 11.81
CA MET A 1 1.65 -0.66 11.40
C MET A 1 0.58 -0.98 10.38
N SER A 2 0.98 -1.19 9.12
CA SER A 2 0.13 -1.79 8.08
C SER A 2 -0.20 -3.23 8.45
N SER A 3 -1.39 -3.71 8.11
CA SER A 3 -1.78 -5.11 8.33
C SER A 3 -0.82 -6.04 7.59
N ILE A 4 -0.05 -6.83 8.33
CA ILE A 4 0.85 -7.84 7.77
C ILE A 4 0.00 -9.07 7.48
N TYR A 5 0.00 -9.54 6.23
CA TYR A 5 -0.41 -10.91 5.92
C TYR A 5 0.65 -11.86 6.50
N GLN A 6 0.32 -12.53 7.61
CA GLN A 6 1.17 -13.58 8.21
C GLN A 6 0.58 -14.95 7.90
N ASP A 7 0.80 -15.45 6.68
CA ASP A 7 0.78 -16.89 6.44
C ASP A 7 2.21 -17.44 6.64
N SER A 8 2.32 -18.56 7.36
CA SER A 8 3.57 -19.17 7.81
C SER A 8 4.46 -19.67 6.67
N ASN A 9 3.99 -19.63 5.43
CA ASN A 9 4.77 -19.95 4.23
C ASN A 9 5.17 -18.73 3.36
N TRP A 10 4.53 -17.56 3.50
CA TRP A 10 4.63 -16.47 2.51
C TRP A 10 4.66 -15.04 3.09
N GLY A 11 4.70 -14.87 4.42
CA GLY A 11 4.59 -13.56 5.08
C GLY A 11 5.67 -12.51 4.73
N TYR A 12 6.74 -12.90 4.03
CA TYR A 12 7.78 -11.97 3.56
C TYR A 12 7.49 -11.33 2.20
N LEU A 13 6.60 -11.90 1.38
CA LEU A 13 6.35 -11.40 0.02
C LEU A 13 5.45 -10.18 -0.04
N GLY A 14 4.57 -9.98 0.96
CA GLY A 14 3.54 -8.94 0.97
C GLY A 14 3.82 -7.79 1.93
N MET A 15 5.08 -7.55 2.31
CA MET A 15 5.42 -6.52 3.29
C MET A 15 5.05 -5.12 2.77
N ALA A 16 4.60 -4.25 3.67
CA ALA A 16 4.26 -2.88 3.30
C ALA A 16 5.44 -2.07 2.73
N ILE A 17 6.68 -2.41 3.09
CA ILE A 17 7.87 -1.76 2.54
C ILE A 17 8.00 -1.97 1.02
N ASN A 18 7.44 -3.07 0.50
CA ASN A 18 7.50 -3.40 -0.93
C ASN A 18 6.77 -2.36 -1.79
N GLY A 19 5.80 -1.62 -1.23
CA GLY A 19 5.16 -0.50 -1.94
C GLY A 19 6.07 0.70 -2.22
N ILE A 20 7.27 0.75 -1.61
CA ILE A 20 8.26 1.83 -1.76
C ILE A 20 9.69 1.30 -1.94
N ASP A 21 9.86 0.05 -2.38
CA ASP A 21 11.17 -0.58 -2.55
C ASP A 21 11.91 -0.15 -3.84
N GLY A 22 11.23 0.60 -4.73
CA GLY A 22 11.77 1.08 -5.99
C GLY A 22 11.69 0.07 -7.15
N ASN A 23 11.02 -1.07 -6.97
CA ASN A 23 10.86 -2.11 -7.98
C ASN A 23 9.39 -2.24 -8.41
N PRO A 24 9.01 -1.83 -9.62
CA PRO A 24 7.61 -1.88 -10.09
C PRO A 24 7.21 -3.27 -10.62
N ASP A 25 7.77 -4.36 -10.10
CA ASP A 25 7.40 -5.71 -10.52
C ASP A 25 5.95 -5.99 -10.11
N THR A 26 5.16 -6.44 -11.08
CA THR A 26 3.72 -6.66 -10.92
C THR A 26 3.38 -8.07 -10.46
N ASP A 27 4.34 -9.00 -10.42
CA ASP A 27 4.13 -10.35 -9.92
C ASP A 27 4.33 -10.43 -8.40
N TYR A 28 3.27 -10.75 -7.66
CA TYR A 28 3.32 -10.88 -6.21
C TYR A 28 4.38 -11.85 -5.71
N TYR A 29 4.64 -12.93 -6.46
CA TYR A 29 5.59 -13.97 -6.06
C TYR A 29 7.05 -13.51 -6.18
N HIS A 30 7.32 -12.38 -6.85
CA HIS A 30 8.65 -11.78 -6.91
C HIS A 30 8.98 -10.90 -5.69
N GLY A 31 8.01 -10.67 -4.80
CA GLY A 31 8.26 -10.01 -3.51
C GLY A 31 8.39 -8.48 -3.55
N SER A 32 7.94 -7.83 -4.63
CA SER A 32 7.83 -6.35 -4.73
C SER A 32 6.40 -5.82 -4.70
N CYS A 33 5.41 -6.68 -4.48
CA CYS A 33 4.05 -6.24 -4.16
C CYS A 33 3.88 -6.17 -2.63
N PHE A 34 2.99 -5.31 -2.13
CA PHE A 34 2.50 -5.40 -0.76
C PHE A 34 1.11 -6.05 -0.73
N HIS A 35 0.71 -6.62 0.41
CA HIS A 35 -0.59 -7.27 0.56
C HIS A 35 -1.13 -7.10 1.98
N THR A 36 -2.39 -6.70 2.09
CA THR A 36 -3.11 -6.56 3.36
C THR A 36 -3.94 -7.81 3.64
N ASN A 37 -4.35 -8.00 4.88
CA ASN A 37 -5.39 -9.00 5.16
C ASN A 37 -6.71 -8.58 4.50
N THR A 38 -7.62 -9.53 4.35
CA THR A 38 -9.00 -9.22 3.95
C THR A 38 -9.69 -8.50 5.09
N GLU A 39 -9.92 -7.20 4.93
CA GLU A 39 -10.59 -6.34 5.90
C GLU A 39 -11.56 -5.37 5.19
N MET A 40 -12.44 -4.70 5.94
CA MET A 40 -13.52 -3.89 5.37
C MET A 40 -13.03 -2.61 4.68
N SER A 41 -11.90 -2.05 5.14
CA SER A 41 -11.32 -0.83 4.60
C SER A 41 -9.79 -0.89 4.76
N PRO A 42 -9.12 -1.75 3.98
CA PRO A 42 -7.68 -1.90 4.06
C PRO A 42 -7.00 -0.59 3.66
N TRP A 43 -5.89 -0.31 4.32
CA TRP A 43 -5.11 0.89 4.04
C TRP A 43 -3.62 0.58 4.09
N TRP A 44 -2.88 1.35 3.31
CA TRP A 44 -1.44 1.39 3.32
C TRP A 44 -1.02 2.86 3.37
N ARG A 45 0.06 3.14 4.09
CA ARG A 45 0.55 4.51 4.28
C ARG A 45 2.06 4.55 4.20
N VAL A 46 2.57 5.54 3.48
CA VAL A 46 3.96 5.99 3.56
C VAL A 46 4.06 7.22 4.46
N ASP A 47 5.06 7.23 5.33
CA ASP A 47 5.44 8.40 6.11
C ASP A 47 6.64 9.06 5.44
N LEU A 48 6.47 10.29 4.95
CA LEU A 48 7.54 11.05 4.28
C LEU A 48 8.45 11.78 5.27
N LEU A 49 8.23 11.61 6.58
CA LEU A 49 8.96 12.21 7.71
C LEU A 49 8.73 13.72 7.89
N GLU A 50 8.56 14.46 6.80
CA GLU A 50 8.27 15.89 6.77
C GLU A 50 7.15 16.20 5.76
N SER A 51 6.63 17.42 5.78
CA SER A 51 5.60 17.86 4.84
C SER A 51 6.22 18.22 3.49
N TYR A 52 5.74 17.56 2.44
CA TYR A 52 6.16 17.81 1.05
C TYR A 52 5.00 18.30 0.19
N ARG A 53 5.30 19.18 -0.77
CA ARG A 53 4.37 19.49 -1.85
C ARG A 53 4.39 18.35 -2.87
N ILE A 54 3.36 17.52 -2.85
CA ILE A 54 3.22 16.39 -3.79
C ILE A 54 2.86 16.89 -5.18
N SER A 55 3.64 16.51 -6.19
CA SER A 55 3.41 16.89 -7.59
C SER A 55 2.74 15.78 -8.40
N TYR A 56 3.13 14.53 -8.16
CA TYR A 56 2.53 13.35 -8.76
C TYR A 56 2.65 12.16 -7.81
N ILE A 57 1.77 11.19 -7.98
CA ILE A 57 1.78 9.90 -7.30
C ILE A 57 1.62 8.85 -8.39
N THR A 58 2.44 7.80 -8.35
CA THR A 58 2.38 6.68 -9.29
C THR A 58 2.09 5.42 -8.50
N ILE A 59 1.10 4.65 -8.94
CA ILE A 59 0.73 3.37 -8.34
C ILE A 59 0.87 2.29 -9.42
N THR A 60 1.66 1.27 -9.10
CA THR A 60 1.77 0.05 -9.92
C THR A 60 0.86 -1.00 -9.33
N ASN A 61 -0.12 -1.48 -10.11
CA ASN A 61 -1.06 -2.50 -9.67
C ASN A 61 -0.48 -3.91 -9.91
N ARG A 62 -0.97 -4.89 -9.14
CA ARG A 62 -0.63 -6.31 -9.32
C ARG A 62 -1.09 -6.79 -10.70
N GLY A 63 -0.24 -7.56 -11.38
CA GLY A 63 -0.41 -7.99 -12.77
C GLY A 63 -0.60 -9.49 -12.95
N ASP A 64 -0.09 -10.33 -12.04
CA ASP A 64 -0.20 -11.80 -12.14
C ASP A 64 -1.61 -12.32 -11.84
N CYS A 65 -2.37 -11.61 -11.00
CA CYS A 65 -3.80 -11.86 -10.75
C CYS A 65 -4.45 -10.66 -10.07
N CYS A 66 -5.78 -10.73 -9.91
CA CYS A 66 -6.47 -10.02 -8.84
C CYS A 66 -6.37 -8.48 -8.91
N GLY A 67 -6.06 -7.94 -10.09
CA GLY A 67 -5.88 -6.51 -10.30
C GLY A 67 -7.16 -5.70 -10.09
N ASP A 68 -8.32 -6.35 -10.08
CA ASP A 68 -9.62 -5.76 -9.75
C ASP A 68 -9.73 -5.32 -8.28
N ARG A 69 -8.92 -5.88 -7.37
CA ARG A 69 -8.98 -5.58 -5.93
C ARG A 69 -8.68 -4.12 -5.57
N ILE A 70 -7.93 -3.40 -6.42
CA ILE A 70 -7.62 -1.98 -6.20
C ILE A 70 -8.79 -1.06 -6.58
N SER A 71 -9.82 -1.58 -7.26
CA SER A 71 -10.94 -0.78 -7.73
C SER A 71 -11.64 -0.06 -6.58
N GLY A 72 -11.74 1.26 -6.69
CA GLY A 72 -12.32 2.12 -5.65
C GLY A 72 -11.37 2.57 -4.55
N ALA A 73 -10.07 2.23 -4.64
CA ALA A 73 -9.06 2.77 -3.74
C ALA A 73 -8.95 4.29 -3.86
N GLU A 74 -8.76 4.96 -2.73
CA GLU A 74 -8.58 6.42 -2.65
C GLU A 74 -7.16 6.76 -2.21
N ILE A 75 -6.63 7.86 -2.74
CA ILE A 75 -5.35 8.42 -2.31
C ILE A 75 -5.65 9.65 -1.47
N LEU A 76 -5.21 9.63 -0.21
CA LEU A 76 -5.39 10.76 0.72
C LEU A 76 -4.00 11.27 1.12
N VAL A 77 -3.81 12.59 1.05
CA VAL A 77 -2.54 13.26 1.39
C VAL A 77 -2.80 14.32 2.45
N GLY A 78 -2.02 14.30 3.52
CA GLY A 78 -2.06 15.32 4.56
C GLY A 78 -1.25 14.95 5.78
N ASP A 79 -1.13 15.91 6.70
CA ASP A 79 -0.25 15.80 7.88
C ASP A 79 -0.96 15.19 9.11
N SER A 80 -2.26 14.88 9.02
CA SER A 80 -3.02 14.31 10.14
C SER A 80 -2.82 12.80 10.26
N LEU A 81 -2.52 12.33 11.48
CA LEU A 81 -2.47 10.90 11.81
C LEU A 81 -3.78 10.35 12.40
N THR A 82 -4.81 11.20 12.56
CA THR A 82 -6.13 10.77 13.02
C THR A 82 -6.67 9.67 12.11
N ASN A 83 -7.19 8.58 12.69
CA ASN A 83 -7.64 7.40 11.94
C ASN A 83 -6.58 6.88 10.94
N ASN A 84 -5.32 6.81 11.37
CA ASN A 84 -4.16 6.43 10.54
C ASN A 84 -3.91 7.31 9.30
N GLY A 85 -4.54 8.48 9.19
CA GLY A 85 -4.49 9.34 8.01
C GLY A 85 -5.64 9.12 7.03
N ASN A 86 -6.56 8.17 7.30
CA ASN A 86 -7.74 7.90 6.48
C ASN A 86 -8.82 8.99 6.55
N SER A 87 -8.56 10.07 7.31
CA SER A 87 -9.42 11.26 7.41
C SER A 87 -8.76 12.50 6.82
N ASN A 88 -7.63 12.36 6.14
CA ASN A 88 -7.06 13.47 5.36
C ASN A 88 -8.01 13.86 4.20
N PRO A 89 -7.96 15.12 3.74
CA PRO A 89 -8.80 15.59 2.63
C PRO A 89 -8.63 14.75 1.36
N ARG A 90 -9.74 14.62 0.62
CA ARG A 90 -9.79 14.05 -0.73
C ARG A 90 -9.36 15.07 -1.77
#